data_AF-A0A9K3LYD9-F1
#
_entry.id   AF-A0A9K3LYD9-F1
#
_cell.length_a   1.000
_cell.length_b   1.000
_cell.length_c   1.000
_cell.angle_alpha   90.00
_cell.angle_beta   90.00
_cell.angle_gamma   90.00
#
_symmetry.space_group_name_H-M   'P 1'
#
loop_
_entity.id
_entity.type
_entity.pdbx_description
1 polymer ?
#
loop_
_entity_poly.entity_id
_entity_poly.type
_entity_poly.pdbx_seq_one_letter_code
_entity_poly.pdbx_strand_id
1 'polypeptide(L)'
;MVDINEDDEAMDDVDMTMDSNDTTDGTTTANGLSQQQPSSSERTPDQQRFSAWIFLATANIVSIIAVLLRRHRGTAAEKWSIAIVSISLVFSLLSCLAHQIPVARGMFVSEPVELCVSTFLFLLWCAGLAIIMNPSNSIAVGFTQIVNANLYVGAWVSFLCLFWMQTNLWGERYNYRFAGVWYSHVQTRQGKWQALLASSLVVLSASVRVFRSFECTLPVMTSSPTCHDSRVAIAVSVVASLISILVSLLGCVIPASILQIGEYVGSFLMLGFWCVGLGFITFGEGPGHSIGNLFFATWTAFLLSGLIAGECFIEWRSSSTVNSFYKQNQTELPEFTSSRAPNVHVLDSNEAVHYPNG
;
A
#
# COMPACT_ATOMS: atom_id res chain seq x y z
N MET A 1 38.45 10.51 21.85
CA MET A 1 39.22 10.50 20.59
C MET A 1 39.69 9.07 20.42
N VAL A 2 39.05 8.36 19.50
CA VAL A 2 39.35 6.97 19.16
C VAL A 2 39.78 7.02 17.72
N ASP A 3 41.08 6.81 17.48
CA ASP A 3 41.64 6.67 16.14
C ASP A 3 41.18 5.33 15.56
N ILE A 4 40.48 5.40 14.43
CA ILE A 4 40.08 4.23 13.65
C ILE A 4 41.06 4.18 12.48
N ASN A 5 41.90 3.14 12.47
CA ASN A 5 42.79 2.81 11.36
C ASN A 5 41.96 2.46 10.13
N GLU A 6 42.24 3.13 9.02
CA GLU A 6 41.88 2.72 7.67
C GLU A 6 42.88 1.64 7.24
N ASP A 7 42.40 0.40 7.11
CA ASP A 7 43.14 -0.67 6.43
C ASP A 7 42.71 -0.68 4.95
N ASP A 8 43.67 -0.34 4.09
CA ASP A 8 43.61 -0.42 2.64
C ASP A 8 43.55 -1.90 2.19
N GLU A 9 42.39 -2.36 1.73
CA GLU A 9 42.30 -3.61 0.97
C GLU A 9 42.40 -3.32 -0.54
N ALA A 10 43.53 -3.77 -1.10
CA ALA A 10 43.80 -3.78 -2.53
C ALA A 10 42.82 -4.70 -3.27
N MET A 11 42.12 -4.14 -4.27
CA MET A 11 41.36 -4.91 -5.25
C MET A 11 42.31 -5.53 -6.28
N ASP A 12 42.32 -6.86 -6.35
CA ASP A 12 42.96 -7.63 -7.41
C ASP A 12 42.18 -7.48 -8.73
N ASP A 13 42.89 -7.04 -9.77
CA ASP A 13 42.43 -6.99 -11.16
C ASP A 13 42.23 -8.42 -11.70
N VAL A 14 40.97 -8.81 -11.90
CA VAL A 14 40.60 -10.03 -12.62
C VAL A 14 40.55 -9.73 -14.12
N ASP A 15 41.64 -10.09 -14.79
CA ASP A 15 41.81 -10.08 -16.24
C ASP A 15 40.87 -11.11 -16.89
N MET A 16 39.84 -10.63 -17.61
CA MET A 16 38.96 -11.48 -18.43
C MET A 16 39.54 -11.61 -19.83
N THR A 17 40.38 -12.63 -20.02
CA THR A 17 40.85 -13.07 -21.33
C THR A 17 39.68 -13.62 -22.16
N MET A 18 39.43 -12.95 -23.28
CA MET A 18 38.42 -13.27 -24.26
C MET A 18 38.96 -14.34 -25.22
N ASP A 19 38.74 -15.62 -24.89
CA ASP A 19 39.11 -16.72 -25.78
C ASP A 19 38.20 -16.76 -27.01
N SER A 20 38.81 -16.44 -28.15
CA SER A 20 38.26 -16.54 -29.48
C SER A 20 38.76 -17.84 -30.11
N ASN A 21 37.89 -18.83 -30.23
CA ASN A 21 37.93 -20.00 -31.14
C ASN A 21 36.68 -20.83 -30.76
N ASP A 22 35.88 -21.39 -31.66
CA ASP A 22 36.31 -22.24 -32.76
C ASP A 22 35.12 -22.44 -33.72
N THR A 23 35.45 -22.67 -34.97
CA THR A 23 34.53 -22.95 -36.08
C THR A 23 34.32 -24.46 -36.12
N THR A 24 33.10 -24.96 -35.94
CA THR A 24 32.77 -26.34 -36.32
C THR A 24 31.30 -26.49 -36.70
N ASP A 25 31.09 -26.68 -37.99
CA ASP A 25 29.90 -27.30 -38.57
C ASP A 25 29.61 -28.65 -37.90
N GLY A 26 28.38 -28.83 -37.41
CA GLY A 26 27.97 -30.05 -36.73
C GLY A 26 26.47 -30.08 -36.50
N THR A 27 25.76 -30.73 -37.42
CA THR A 27 24.33 -31.04 -37.42
C THR A 27 23.86 -31.54 -36.04
N THR A 28 23.20 -30.68 -35.27
CA THR A 28 22.65 -31.04 -33.95
C THR A 28 21.15 -30.77 -33.95
N THR A 29 20.40 -31.85 -33.78
CA THR A 29 18.95 -31.93 -33.69
C THR A 29 18.39 -30.93 -32.70
N ALA A 30 17.49 -30.08 -33.19
CA ALA A 30 16.69 -29.12 -32.44
C ALA A 30 15.69 -29.83 -31.52
N ASN A 31 16.17 -30.43 -30.43
CA ASN A 31 15.35 -30.70 -29.25
C ASN A 31 15.56 -29.55 -28.27
N GLY A 32 14.97 -28.40 -28.61
CA GLY A 32 14.85 -27.27 -27.72
C GLY A 32 13.94 -27.65 -26.55
N LEU A 33 14.51 -28.32 -25.55
CA LEU A 33 13.98 -28.30 -24.19
C LEU A 33 13.96 -26.84 -23.78
N SER A 34 12.82 -26.20 -23.97
CA SER A 34 12.47 -24.99 -23.25
C SER A 34 12.66 -25.33 -21.78
N GLN A 35 13.79 -24.89 -21.20
CA GLN A 35 13.92 -24.77 -19.76
C GLN A 35 12.75 -23.88 -19.35
N GLN A 36 11.64 -24.50 -18.95
CA GLN A 36 10.63 -23.88 -18.13
C GLN A 36 11.40 -23.43 -16.90
N GLN A 37 11.86 -22.17 -16.92
CA GLN A 37 12.22 -21.48 -15.70
C GLN A 37 11.07 -21.76 -14.73
N PRO A 38 11.36 -22.32 -13.54
CA PRO A 38 10.32 -22.63 -12.58
C PRO A 38 9.53 -21.34 -12.39
N SER A 39 8.29 -21.34 -12.91
CA SER A 39 7.41 -20.20 -12.80
C SER A 39 7.36 -19.87 -11.33
N SER A 40 7.87 -18.69 -10.96
CA SER A 40 7.89 -18.22 -9.59
C SER A 40 6.50 -18.48 -9.03
N SER A 41 6.39 -19.43 -8.10
CA SER A 41 5.12 -19.95 -7.61
C SER A 41 4.28 -18.76 -7.15
N GLU A 42 3.38 -18.34 -8.02
CA GLU A 42 2.57 -17.15 -7.81
C GLU A 42 1.63 -17.51 -6.68
N ARG A 43 1.94 -17.02 -5.47
CA ARG A 43 1.13 -17.31 -4.29
C ARG A 43 -0.29 -16.87 -4.59
N THR A 44 -1.19 -17.85 -4.62
CA THR A 44 -2.62 -17.59 -4.82
C THR A 44 -3.08 -16.50 -3.83
N PRO A 45 -3.94 -15.55 -4.25
CA PRO A 45 -4.45 -14.49 -3.38
C PRO A 45 -5.00 -15.01 -2.04
N ASP A 46 -5.60 -16.20 -2.05
CA ASP A 46 -6.05 -16.95 -0.86
C ASP A 46 -4.96 -17.14 0.19
N GLN A 47 -3.74 -17.53 -0.22
CA GLN A 47 -2.65 -17.79 0.71
C GLN A 47 -2.17 -16.50 1.38
N GLN A 48 -2.18 -15.39 0.65
CA GLN A 48 -1.81 -14.08 1.19
C GLN A 48 -2.83 -13.61 2.23
N ARG A 49 -4.13 -13.74 1.95
CA ARG A 49 -5.21 -13.40 2.90
C ARG A 49 -5.17 -14.25 4.16
N PHE A 50 -4.97 -15.55 4.02
CA PHE A 50 -4.81 -16.44 5.18
C PHE A 50 -3.66 -16.02 6.09
N SER A 51 -2.51 -15.63 5.51
CA SER A 51 -1.39 -15.12 6.31
C SER A 51 -1.73 -13.83 7.06
N ALA A 52 -2.50 -12.92 6.46
CA ALA A 52 -2.95 -11.69 7.11
C ALA A 52 -3.90 -11.97 8.30
N TRP A 53 -4.81 -12.94 8.17
CA TRP A 53 -5.66 -13.40 9.29
C TRP A 53 -4.85 -13.99 10.44
N ILE A 54 -3.80 -14.77 10.16
CA ILE A 54 -2.88 -15.29 11.18
C ILE A 54 -2.13 -14.15 11.89
N PHE A 55 -1.59 -13.19 11.12
CA PHE A 55 -0.91 -12.04 11.70
C PHE A 55 -1.84 -11.22 12.59
N LEU A 56 -3.08 -11.00 12.16
CA LEU A 56 -4.10 -10.32 12.95
C LEU A 56 -4.40 -11.09 14.25
N ALA A 57 -4.60 -12.41 14.20
CA ALA A 57 -4.82 -13.23 15.39
C ALA A 57 -3.64 -13.15 16.36
N THR A 58 -2.42 -13.23 15.84
CA THR A 58 -1.19 -13.15 16.65
C THR A 58 -1.04 -11.77 17.31
N ALA A 59 -1.25 -10.69 16.56
CA ALA A 59 -1.23 -9.33 17.10
C ALA A 59 -2.30 -9.10 18.17
N ASN A 60 -3.49 -9.70 18.01
CA ASN A 60 -4.56 -9.66 19.00
C ASN A 60 -4.22 -10.46 20.26
N ILE A 61 -3.54 -11.61 20.13
CA ILE A 61 -3.05 -12.38 21.29
C ILE A 61 -2.02 -11.56 22.08
N VAL A 62 -1.06 -10.94 21.41
CA VAL A 62 -0.08 -10.06 22.07
C VAL A 62 -0.77 -8.89 22.75
N SER A 63 -1.75 -8.27 22.08
CA SER A 63 -2.51 -7.14 22.61
C SER A 63 -3.35 -7.52 23.83
N ILE A 64 -4.05 -8.66 23.82
CA ILE A 64 -4.88 -9.07 24.95
C ILE A 64 -4.02 -9.43 26.17
N ILE A 65 -2.90 -10.13 25.97
CA ILE A 65 -1.94 -10.43 27.04
C ILE A 65 -1.39 -9.11 27.60
N ALA A 66 -1.02 -8.15 26.74
CA ALA A 66 -0.49 -6.86 27.17
C ALA A 66 -1.50 -6.05 28.00
N VAL A 67 -2.80 -6.14 27.70
CA VAL A 67 -3.85 -5.49 28.50
C VAL A 67 -4.09 -6.23 29.81
N LEU A 68 -4.15 -7.57 29.80
CA LEU A 68 -4.43 -8.39 30.99
C LEU A 68 -3.30 -8.38 32.03
N LEU A 69 -2.04 -8.28 31.59
CA LEU A 69 -0.90 -8.18 32.51
C LEU A 69 -0.88 -6.85 33.28
N ARG A 70 -1.59 -5.84 32.79
CA ARG A 70 -1.67 -4.56 33.48
C ARG A 70 -2.68 -4.67 34.61
N ARG A 71 -2.25 -4.38 35.84
CA ARG A 71 -3.11 -4.38 37.03
C ARG A 71 -4.32 -3.46 36.80
N HIS A 72 -5.52 -4.05 36.74
CA HIS A 72 -6.75 -3.36 36.38
C HIS A 72 -7.01 -2.15 37.28
N ARG A 73 -7.05 -0.96 36.67
CA ARG A 73 -7.63 0.23 37.30
C ARG A 73 -9.14 0.29 37.07
N GLY A 74 -9.68 -0.57 36.21
CA GLY A 74 -11.13 -0.73 36.00
C GLY A 74 -11.76 0.44 35.26
N THR A 75 -10.97 1.24 34.55
CA THR A 75 -11.48 2.40 33.80
C THR A 75 -12.35 1.94 32.63
N ALA A 76 -13.34 2.75 32.24
CA ALA A 76 -14.21 2.41 31.11
C ALA A 76 -13.41 2.20 29.82
N ALA A 77 -12.37 3.02 29.59
CA ALA A 77 -11.49 2.91 28.42
C ALA A 77 -10.72 1.58 28.38
N GLU A 78 -10.27 1.09 29.54
CA GLU A 78 -9.61 -0.22 29.66
C GLU A 78 -10.59 -1.34 29.30
N LYS A 79 -11.83 -1.30 29.81
CA LYS A 79 -12.89 -2.27 29.49
C LYS A 79 -13.23 -2.29 27.99
N TRP A 80 -13.36 -1.11 27.38
CA TRP A 80 -13.57 -0.98 25.94
C TRP A 80 -12.40 -1.54 25.13
N SER A 81 -11.16 -1.29 25.56
CA SER A 81 -9.97 -1.82 24.90
C SER A 81 -9.93 -3.36 24.94
N ILE A 82 -10.25 -3.96 26.10
CA ILE A 82 -10.36 -5.42 26.25
C ILE A 82 -11.42 -5.98 25.32
N ALA A 83 -12.60 -5.34 25.27
CA ALA A 83 -13.71 -5.78 24.43
C ALA A 83 -13.33 -5.77 22.94
N ILE A 84 -12.72 -4.69 22.46
CA ILE A 84 -12.30 -4.55 21.06
C ILE A 84 -11.28 -5.63 20.66
N VAL A 85 -10.23 -5.82 21.46
CA VAL A 85 -9.20 -6.83 21.18
C VAL A 85 -9.79 -8.24 21.25
N SER A 86 -10.68 -8.52 22.20
CA SER A 86 -11.31 -9.83 22.36
C SER A 86 -12.24 -10.17 21.20
N ILE A 87 -13.09 -9.23 20.78
CA ILE A 87 -13.96 -9.41 19.61
C ILE A 87 -13.11 -9.65 18.37
N SER A 88 -12.08 -8.83 18.15
CA SER A 88 -11.18 -8.99 17.00
C SER A 88 -10.44 -10.32 17.02
N LEU A 89 -10.02 -10.80 18.19
CA LEU A 89 -9.36 -12.10 18.35
C LEU A 89 -10.30 -13.23 17.94
N VAL A 90 -11.55 -13.23 18.46
CA VAL A 90 -12.55 -14.26 18.13
C VAL A 90 -12.79 -14.32 16.63
N PHE A 91 -13.06 -13.19 15.98
CA PHE A 91 -13.29 -13.18 14.53
C PHE A 91 -12.05 -13.62 13.74
N SER A 92 -10.84 -13.19 14.14
CA SER A 92 -9.62 -13.62 13.45
C SER A 92 -9.36 -15.13 13.55
N LEU A 93 -9.64 -15.74 14.71
CA LEU A 93 -9.54 -17.19 14.89
C LEU A 93 -10.60 -17.94 14.07
N LEU A 94 -11.84 -17.44 14.04
CA LEU A 94 -12.90 -18.00 13.21
C LEU A 94 -12.56 -17.92 11.71
N SER A 95 -12.01 -16.80 11.24
CA SER A 95 -11.54 -16.65 9.85
C SER A 95 -10.40 -17.64 9.54
N CYS A 96 -9.43 -17.80 10.45
CA CYS A 96 -8.36 -18.80 10.30
C CYS A 96 -8.92 -20.22 10.18
N LEU A 97 -9.91 -20.59 11.02
CA LEU A 97 -10.56 -21.89 10.94
C LEU A 97 -11.36 -22.06 9.63
N ALA A 98 -12.05 -21.01 9.17
CA ALA A 98 -12.79 -21.03 7.92
C ALA A 98 -11.89 -21.28 6.70
N HIS A 99 -10.65 -20.75 6.70
CA HIS A 99 -9.67 -21.04 5.64
C HIS A 99 -9.17 -22.50 5.62
N GLN A 100 -9.13 -23.17 6.78
CA GLN A 100 -8.62 -24.54 6.91
C GLN A 100 -9.66 -25.61 6.59
N ILE A 101 -10.94 -25.34 6.87
CA ILE A 101 -12.02 -26.32 6.66
C ILE A 101 -12.55 -26.19 5.22
N PRO A 102 -12.47 -27.24 4.36
CA PRO A 102 -12.84 -27.13 2.95
C PRO A 102 -14.27 -26.62 2.69
N VAL A 103 -15.23 -27.06 3.50
CA VAL A 103 -16.64 -26.64 3.39
C VAL A 103 -16.80 -25.15 3.74
N ALA A 104 -16.19 -24.70 4.84
CA ALA A 104 -16.25 -23.30 5.24
C ALA A 104 -15.46 -22.40 4.29
N ARG A 105 -14.34 -22.90 3.73
CA ARG A 105 -13.51 -22.18 2.77
C ARG A 105 -14.33 -21.75 1.56
N GLY A 106 -15.16 -22.65 1.01
CA GLY A 106 -16.03 -22.36 -0.13
C GLY A 106 -17.16 -21.37 0.17
N MET A 107 -17.51 -21.15 1.44
CA MET A 107 -18.54 -20.18 1.85
C MET A 107 -17.97 -18.84 2.32
N PHE A 108 -16.68 -18.81 2.66
CA PHE A 108 -16.05 -17.65 3.29
C PHE A 108 -15.07 -16.95 2.35
N VAL A 109 -14.16 -17.69 1.72
CA VAL A 109 -13.04 -17.09 0.97
C VAL A 109 -13.53 -16.46 -0.33
N SER A 110 -13.24 -15.17 -0.51
CA SER A 110 -13.70 -14.37 -1.66
C SER A 110 -15.22 -14.13 -1.70
N GLU A 111 -15.94 -14.51 -0.64
CA GLU A 111 -17.37 -14.27 -0.48
C GLU A 111 -17.61 -12.93 0.23
N PRO A 112 -18.79 -12.29 0.06
CA PRO A 112 -19.10 -11.01 0.70
C PRO A 112 -19.07 -11.11 2.24
N VAL A 113 -19.17 -12.31 2.79
CA VAL A 113 -19.05 -12.57 4.24
C VAL A 113 -17.66 -12.18 4.75
N GLU A 114 -16.58 -12.55 4.06
CA GLU A 114 -15.21 -12.18 4.45
C GLU A 114 -15.04 -10.66 4.44
N LEU A 115 -15.56 -9.99 3.40
CA LEU A 115 -15.54 -8.53 3.28
C LEU A 115 -16.36 -7.85 4.39
N CYS A 116 -17.53 -8.37 4.73
CA CYS A 116 -18.35 -7.82 5.83
C CYS A 116 -17.62 -7.94 7.17
N VAL A 117 -17.01 -9.10 7.46
CA VAL A 117 -16.24 -9.33 8.69
C VAL A 117 -15.01 -8.42 8.73
N SER A 118 -14.23 -8.32 7.65
CA SER A 118 -13.06 -7.43 7.59
C SER A 118 -13.45 -5.97 7.78
N THR A 119 -14.54 -5.53 7.14
CA THR A 119 -15.06 -4.15 7.25
C THR A 119 -15.50 -3.85 8.68
N PHE A 120 -16.26 -4.75 9.31
CA PHE A 120 -16.70 -4.60 10.69
C PHE A 120 -15.50 -4.46 11.64
N LEU A 121 -14.51 -5.35 11.52
CA LEU A 121 -13.30 -5.30 12.32
C LEU A 121 -12.47 -4.04 12.05
N PHE A 122 -12.37 -3.60 10.80
CA PHE A 122 -11.68 -2.37 10.44
C PHE A 122 -12.31 -1.15 11.15
N LEU A 123 -13.64 -1.01 11.09
CA LEU A 123 -14.36 0.07 11.79
C LEU A 123 -14.19 -0.03 13.32
N LEU A 124 -14.22 -1.25 13.86
CA LEU A 124 -13.97 -1.50 15.28
C LEU A 124 -12.57 -1.04 15.70
N TRP A 125 -11.55 -1.29 14.86
CA TRP A 125 -10.18 -0.86 15.12
C TRP A 125 -9.94 0.64 14.91
N CYS A 126 -10.66 1.29 13.99
CA CYS A 126 -10.67 2.76 13.89
C CYS A 126 -11.12 3.39 15.23
N ALA A 127 -12.20 2.88 15.81
CA ALA A 127 -12.66 3.33 17.14
C ALA A 127 -11.69 2.90 18.25
N GLY A 128 -11.17 1.67 18.18
CA GLY A 128 -10.23 1.11 19.16
C GLY A 128 -8.93 1.88 19.26
N LEU A 129 -8.33 2.26 18.13
CA LEU A 129 -7.13 3.09 18.11
C LEU A 129 -7.36 4.45 18.77
N ALA A 130 -8.52 5.08 18.55
CA ALA A 130 -8.84 6.35 19.19
C ALA A 130 -8.88 6.23 20.73
N ILE A 131 -9.38 5.11 21.26
CA ILE A 131 -9.45 4.84 22.71
C ILE A 131 -8.10 4.43 23.28
N ILE A 132 -7.44 3.46 22.67
CA ILE A 132 -6.17 2.85 23.12
C ILE A 132 -5.03 3.88 23.08
N MET A 133 -5.00 4.69 22.03
CA MET A 133 -3.94 5.69 21.80
C MET A 133 -4.25 7.06 22.39
N ASN A 134 -5.29 7.19 23.21
CA ASN A 134 -5.57 8.43 23.91
C ASN A 134 -4.64 8.57 25.13
N PRO A 135 -3.75 9.58 25.18
CA PRO A 135 -2.84 9.79 26.29
C PRO A 135 -3.56 10.03 27.61
N SER A 136 -4.81 10.53 27.60
CA SER A 136 -5.61 10.73 28.81
C SER A 136 -5.98 9.40 29.49
N ASN A 137 -6.11 8.33 28.71
CA ASN A 137 -6.42 7.01 29.23
C ASN A 137 -5.16 6.31 29.76
N SER A 138 -3.97 6.75 29.33
CA SER A 138 -2.67 6.18 29.71
C SER A 138 -2.54 4.67 29.43
N ILE A 139 -3.30 4.11 28.47
CA ILE A 139 -3.39 2.66 28.21
C ILE A 139 -2.19 2.18 27.40
N ALA A 140 -2.07 2.59 26.13
CA ALA A 140 -0.88 2.29 25.32
C ALA A 140 0.12 3.45 25.33
N VAL A 141 -0.39 4.69 25.32
CA VAL A 141 0.40 5.92 25.17
C VAL A 141 0.09 6.84 26.35
N GLY A 142 1.12 7.53 26.86
CA GLY A 142 1.01 8.68 27.76
C GLY A 142 1.38 9.97 27.01
N PHE A 143 1.36 11.12 27.69
CA PHE A 143 1.62 12.40 27.03
C PHE A 143 3.02 12.52 26.41
N THR A 144 4.02 11.87 27.01
CA THR A 144 5.43 12.00 26.61
C THR A 144 6.10 10.66 26.24
N GLN A 145 5.44 9.53 26.52
CA GLN A 145 6.06 8.22 26.37
C GLN A 145 5.03 7.14 26.06
N ILE A 146 5.50 6.05 25.46
CA ILE A 146 4.72 4.84 25.24
C ILE A 146 4.68 4.05 26.56
N VAL A 147 3.50 3.89 27.14
CA VAL A 147 3.30 3.22 28.45
C VAL A 147 3.28 1.70 28.31
N ASN A 148 2.74 1.19 27.19
CA ASN A 148 2.72 -0.24 26.89
C ASN A 148 3.04 -0.47 25.41
N ALA A 149 4.31 -0.77 25.13
CA ALA A 149 4.81 -0.96 23.77
C ALA A 149 4.14 -2.14 23.06
N ASN A 150 3.88 -3.24 23.75
CA ASN A 150 3.26 -4.43 23.16
C ASN A 150 1.83 -4.14 22.67
N LEU A 151 1.04 -3.45 23.49
CA LEU A 151 -0.31 -3.02 23.09
C LEU A 151 -0.26 -1.95 22.01
N TYR A 152 0.69 -1.02 22.09
CA TYR A 152 0.88 0.02 21.09
C TYR A 152 1.15 -0.58 19.71
N VAL A 153 2.18 -1.44 19.61
CA VAL A 153 2.57 -2.09 18.36
C VAL A 153 1.50 -3.07 17.90
N GLY A 154 0.95 -3.88 18.81
CA GLY A 154 -0.11 -4.84 18.50
C GLY A 154 -1.34 -4.18 17.90
N ALA A 155 -1.78 -3.05 18.46
CA ALA A 155 -2.90 -2.29 17.92
C ALA A 155 -2.64 -1.72 16.51
N TRP A 156 -1.43 -1.20 16.27
CA TRP A 156 -1.01 -0.73 14.95
C TRP A 156 -0.96 -1.86 13.92
N VAL A 157 -0.34 -2.98 14.27
CA VAL A 157 -0.26 -4.15 13.38
C VAL A 157 -1.65 -4.68 13.06
N SER A 158 -2.53 -4.81 14.06
CA SER A 158 -3.92 -5.26 13.82
C SER A 158 -4.66 -4.33 12.86
N PHE A 159 -4.54 -3.00 13.03
CA PHE A 159 -5.13 -2.03 12.13
C PHE A 159 -4.56 -2.13 10.70
N LEU A 160 -3.24 -2.22 10.56
CA LEU A 160 -2.58 -2.33 9.25
C LEU A 160 -2.93 -3.65 8.53
N CYS A 161 -3.02 -4.77 9.25
CA CYS A 161 -3.46 -6.04 8.69
C CYS A 161 -4.91 -5.95 8.17
N LEU A 162 -5.82 -5.35 8.94
CA LEU A 162 -7.21 -5.15 8.51
C LEU A 162 -7.33 -4.22 7.32
N PHE A 163 -6.56 -3.14 7.34
CA PHE A 163 -6.48 -2.21 6.24
C PHE A 163 -5.98 -2.90 4.94
N TRP A 164 -4.91 -3.69 5.03
CA TRP A 164 -4.39 -4.47 3.91
C TRP A 164 -5.40 -5.50 3.37
N MET A 165 -6.09 -6.22 4.26
CA MET A 165 -7.14 -7.16 3.85
C MET A 165 -8.28 -6.41 3.15
N GLN A 166 -8.70 -5.26 3.67
CA GLN A 166 -9.75 -4.45 3.08
C GLN A 166 -9.37 -4.00 1.66
N THR A 167 -8.14 -3.51 1.46
CA THR A 167 -7.68 -3.08 0.12
C THR A 167 -7.68 -4.24 -0.88
N ASN A 168 -7.26 -5.43 -0.46
CA ASN A 168 -7.24 -6.60 -1.34
C ASN A 168 -8.65 -7.08 -1.68
N LEU A 169 -9.55 -7.18 -0.70
CA LEU A 169 -10.93 -7.62 -0.91
C LEU A 169 -11.72 -6.62 -1.76
N TRP A 170 -11.50 -5.32 -1.57
CA TRP A 170 -12.09 -4.30 -2.45
C TRP A 170 -11.51 -4.38 -3.86
N GLY A 171 -10.20 -4.58 -3.98
CA GLY A 171 -9.55 -4.79 -5.27
C GLY A 171 -10.17 -5.96 -6.02
N GLU A 172 -10.32 -7.12 -5.37
CA GLU A 172 -10.99 -8.29 -5.96
C GLU A 172 -12.47 -8.04 -6.28
N ARG A 173 -13.21 -7.28 -5.48
CA ARG A 173 -14.65 -7.11 -5.75
C ARG A 173 -14.95 -6.09 -6.84
N TYR A 174 -14.22 -4.97 -6.84
CA TYR A 174 -14.48 -3.81 -7.68
C TYR A 174 -13.62 -3.77 -8.95
N ASN A 175 -12.45 -4.43 -8.99
CA ASN A 175 -11.61 -4.48 -10.21
C ASN A 175 -11.98 -5.63 -11.17
N TYR A 176 -13.13 -6.29 -11.01
CA TYR A 176 -13.62 -7.26 -11.98
C TYR A 176 -14.44 -6.58 -13.09
N ARG A 177 -13.89 -6.66 -14.31
CA ARG A 177 -14.52 -6.48 -15.64
C ARG A 177 -14.69 -5.07 -16.21
N PHE A 178 -13.70 -4.18 -16.12
CA PHE A 178 -13.52 -3.23 -17.23
C PHE A 178 -12.78 -3.95 -18.37
N ALA A 179 -13.54 -4.47 -19.33
CA ALA A 179 -13.10 -4.94 -20.66
C ALA A 179 -12.20 -6.20 -20.76
N GLY A 180 -12.08 -7.03 -19.73
CA GLY A 180 -11.39 -8.34 -19.85
C GLY A 180 -9.88 -8.28 -20.01
N VAL A 181 -9.27 -7.09 -19.85
CA VAL A 181 -7.82 -6.90 -19.86
C VAL A 181 -7.34 -6.72 -18.42
N TRP A 182 -6.55 -7.68 -17.93
CA TRP A 182 -5.96 -7.64 -16.61
C TRP A 182 -4.74 -6.72 -16.62
N TYR A 183 -4.88 -5.49 -16.14
CA TYR A 183 -3.74 -4.61 -15.87
C TYR A 183 -3.24 -4.83 -14.43
N SER A 184 -2.34 -5.80 -14.25
CA SER A 184 -1.72 -6.11 -12.95
C SER A 184 -1.03 -4.90 -12.29
N HIS A 185 -0.56 -3.93 -13.08
CA HIS A 185 0.12 -2.73 -12.59
C HIS A 185 -0.78 -1.71 -11.87
N VAL A 186 -2.10 -1.67 -12.16
CA VAL A 186 -3.00 -0.66 -11.56
C VAL A 186 -3.40 -1.05 -10.14
N GLN A 187 -3.49 -2.36 -9.85
CA GLN A 187 -3.97 -2.87 -8.57
C GLN A 187 -3.00 -2.60 -7.40
N THR A 188 -1.69 -2.70 -7.63
CA THR A 188 -0.68 -2.49 -6.57
C THR A 188 -0.60 -1.04 -6.11
N ARG A 189 -0.93 -0.07 -6.98
CA ARG A 189 -0.89 1.36 -6.64
C ARG A 189 -2.07 1.83 -5.82
N GLN A 190 -3.27 1.31 -6.10
CA GLN A 190 -4.49 1.72 -5.40
C GLN A 190 -4.37 1.44 -3.89
N GLY A 191 -3.80 0.29 -3.51
CA GLY A 191 -3.53 -0.05 -2.11
C GLY A 191 -2.62 0.97 -1.42
N LYS A 192 -1.62 1.52 -2.13
CA LYS A 192 -0.70 2.53 -1.60
C LYS A 192 -1.36 3.89 -1.42
N TRP A 193 -2.21 4.31 -2.36
CA TRP A 193 -3.02 5.54 -2.22
C TRP A 193 -3.96 5.46 -1.01
N GLN A 194 -4.59 4.32 -0.81
CA GLN A 194 -5.43 4.08 0.36
C GLN A 194 -4.58 4.07 1.65
N ALA A 195 -3.39 3.47 1.61
CA ALA A 195 -2.48 3.47 2.77
C ALA A 195 -2.04 4.89 3.13
N LEU A 196 -1.76 5.71 2.11
CA LEU A 196 -1.42 7.12 2.26
C LEU A 196 -2.60 7.91 2.85
N LEU A 197 -3.83 7.63 2.40
CA LEU A 197 -5.05 8.20 3.00
C LEU A 197 -5.16 7.83 4.47
N ALA A 198 -5.00 6.55 4.81
CA ALA A 198 -5.08 6.07 6.19
C ALA A 198 -4.03 6.75 7.09
N SER A 199 -2.77 6.82 6.66
CA SER A 199 -1.72 7.53 7.41
C SER A 199 -2.01 9.02 7.54
N SER A 200 -2.53 9.66 6.48
CA SER A 200 -2.93 11.08 6.51
C SER A 200 -4.03 11.34 7.55
N LEU A 201 -5.03 10.46 7.64
CA LEU A 201 -6.10 10.57 8.64
C LEU A 201 -5.59 10.39 10.07
N VAL A 202 -4.59 9.53 10.27
CA VAL A 202 -3.92 9.39 11.58
C VAL A 202 -3.18 10.67 11.93
N VAL A 203 -2.39 11.25 11.01
CA VAL A 203 -1.67 12.51 11.24
C VAL A 203 -2.66 13.64 11.51
N LEU A 204 -3.77 13.72 10.77
CA LEU A 204 -4.84 14.68 11.00
C LEU A 204 -5.43 14.54 12.41
N SER A 205 -5.83 13.33 12.79
CA SER A 205 -6.43 13.04 14.11
C SER A 205 -5.47 13.35 15.26
N ALA A 206 -4.21 12.94 15.14
CA ALA A 206 -3.18 13.21 16.13
C ALA A 206 -2.88 14.72 16.24
N SER A 207 -2.77 15.43 15.11
CA SER A 207 -2.49 16.87 15.08
C SER A 207 -3.65 17.69 15.65
N VAL A 208 -4.91 17.33 15.36
CA VAL A 208 -6.09 18.00 15.95
C VAL A 208 -6.10 17.84 17.47
N ARG A 209 -5.72 16.66 17.99
CA ARG A 209 -5.61 16.44 19.43
C ARG A 209 -4.54 17.31 20.06
N VAL A 210 -3.35 17.37 19.46
CA VAL A 210 -2.24 18.23 19.94
C VAL A 210 -2.67 19.70 19.91
N PHE A 211 -3.30 20.14 18.82
CA PHE A 211 -3.82 21.50 18.68
C PHE A 211 -4.83 21.86 19.79
N ARG A 212 -5.69 20.92 20.17
CA ARG A 212 -6.65 21.11 21.28
C ARG A 212 -5.99 21.06 22.65
N SER A 213 -4.99 20.20 22.88
CA SER A 213 -4.36 20.05 24.19
C SER A 213 -3.52 21.26 24.61
N PHE A 214 -2.93 21.97 23.65
CA PHE A 214 -2.16 23.19 23.92
C PHE A 214 -3.01 24.47 23.92
N GLU A 215 -4.35 24.34 23.81
CA GLU A 215 -5.28 25.47 23.76
C GLU A 215 -4.82 26.56 22.77
N CYS A 216 -4.43 26.15 21.54
CA CYS A 216 -3.91 27.03 20.49
C CYS A 216 -4.91 28.12 20.00
N THR A 217 -6.08 28.20 20.63
CA THR A 217 -7.07 29.28 20.50
C THR A 217 -6.76 30.49 21.39
N LEU A 218 -5.95 30.32 22.44
CA LEU A 218 -5.55 31.42 23.32
C LEU A 218 -4.47 32.29 22.64
N PRO A 219 -4.60 33.63 22.66
CA PRO A 219 -3.68 34.54 21.99
C PRO A 219 -2.24 34.48 22.53
N VAL A 220 -2.05 34.01 23.76
CA VAL A 220 -0.71 33.80 24.35
C VAL A 220 0.00 32.61 23.69
N MET A 221 -0.75 31.56 23.29
CA MET A 221 -0.19 30.34 22.70
C MET A 221 -0.11 30.39 21.17
N THR A 222 -0.79 31.34 20.52
CA THR A 222 -0.77 31.46 19.05
C THR A 222 0.61 31.76 18.47
N SER A 223 1.52 32.33 19.26
CA SER A 223 2.90 32.59 18.84
C SER A 223 3.84 31.42 19.09
N SER A 224 3.37 30.32 19.70
CA SER A 224 4.21 29.15 19.93
C SER A 224 4.48 28.40 18.61
N PRO A 225 5.73 27.94 18.38
CA PRO A 225 6.08 27.18 17.17
C PRO A 225 5.23 25.91 17.05
N THR A 226 4.97 25.20 18.16
CA THR A 226 4.16 23.98 18.17
C THR A 226 2.73 24.19 17.66
N CYS A 227 2.08 25.32 17.99
CA CYS A 227 0.73 25.62 17.49
C CYS A 227 0.73 25.96 16.00
N HIS A 228 1.76 26.68 15.52
CA HIS A 228 1.95 26.94 14.10
C HIS A 228 2.15 25.64 13.31
N ASP A 229 3.06 24.80 13.78
CA ASP A 229 3.44 23.54 13.11
C ASP A 229 2.29 22.53 13.14
N SER A 230 1.48 22.52 14.21
CA SER A 230 0.24 21.73 14.27
C SER A 230 -0.78 22.16 13.22
N ARG A 231 -0.88 23.45 12.90
CA ARG A 231 -1.78 23.93 11.82
C ARG A 231 -1.28 23.47 10.45
N VAL A 232 0.03 23.52 10.22
CA VAL A 232 0.65 23.00 8.99
C VAL A 232 0.39 21.50 8.86
N ALA A 233 0.57 20.73 9.94
CA ALA A 233 0.31 19.29 9.97
C ALA A 233 -1.14 18.94 9.60
N ILE A 234 -2.10 19.68 10.15
CA ILE A 234 -3.53 19.55 9.83
C ILE A 234 -3.76 19.86 8.34
N ALA A 235 -3.23 20.99 7.85
CA ALA A 235 -3.42 21.41 6.46
C ALA A 235 -2.85 20.38 5.46
N VAL A 236 -1.61 19.94 5.67
CA VAL A 236 -0.94 18.92 4.84
C VAL A 236 -1.75 17.62 4.83
N SER A 237 -2.22 17.17 5.99
CA SER A 237 -3.00 15.92 6.10
C SER A 237 -4.36 16.00 5.41
N VAL A 238 -5.04 17.15 5.49
CA VAL A 238 -6.33 17.37 4.80
C VAL A 238 -6.11 17.36 3.29
N VAL A 239 -5.12 18.10 2.78
CA VAL A 239 -4.82 18.14 1.34
C VAL A 239 -4.43 16.75 0.83
N ALA A 240 -3.58 16.03 1.56
CA ALA A 240 -3.17 14.67 1.21
C ALA A 240 -4.35 13.69 1.20
N SER A 241 -5.25 13.80 2.19
CA SER A 241 -6.46 12.98 2.26
C SER A 241 -7.40 13.26 1.08
N LEU A 242 -7.62 14.53 0.74
CA LEU A 242 -8.47 14.92 -0.38
C LEU A 242 -7.92 14.43 -1.72
N ILE A 243 -6.61 14.56 -1.96
CA ILE A 243 -5.99 14.08 -3.19
C ILE A 243 -6.03 12.54 -3.26
N SER A 244 -5.77 11.85 -2.15
CA SER A 244 -5.84 10.37 -2.12
C SER A 244 -7.25 9.85 -2.38
N ILE A 245 -8.28 10.51 -1.83
CA ILE A 245 -9.68 10.22 -2.13
C ILE A 245 -9.98 10.51 -3.60
N LEU A 246 -9.57 11.67 -4.11
CA LEU A 246 -9.82 12.08 -5.49
C LEU A 246 -9.21 11.07 -6.48
N VAL A 247 -7.93 10.73 -6.35
CA VAL A 247 -7.25 9.75 -7.22
C VAL A 247 -7.95 8.39 -7.12
N SER A 248 -8.33 7.96 -5.93
CA SER A 248 -9.03 6.69 -5.72
C SER A 248 -10.42 6.65 -6.38
N LEU A 249 -11.17 7.76 -6.32
CA LEU A 249 -12.50 7.86 -6.94
C LEU A 249 -12.42 8.01 -8.47
N LEU A 250 -11.47 8.81 -8.95
CA LEU A 250 -11.27 9.00 -10.39
C LEU A 250 -10.85 7.70 -11.07
N GLY A 251 -10.11 6.83 -10.37
CA GLY A 251 -9.75 5.50 -10.86
C GLY A 251 -10.94 4.62 -11.21
N CYS A 252 -12.12 4.88 -10.63
CA CYS A 252 -13.35 4.14 -10.94
C CYS A 252 -14.13 4.73 -12.13
N VAL A 253 -13.89 5.99 -12.52
CA VAL A 253 -14.77 6.74 -13.44
C VAL A 253 -14.07 7.12 -14.74
N ILE A 254 -12.77 7.40 -14.69
CA ILE A 254 -12.02 8.02 -15.79
C ILE A 254 -11.22 6.96 -16.57
N PRO A 255 -11.10 7.09 -17.91
CA PRO A 255 -10.24 6.23 -18.72
C PRO A 255 -8.77 6.26 -18.25
N ALA A 256 -8.10 5.11 -18.35
CA ALA A 256 -6.76 4.87 -17.82
C ALA A 256 -5.71 5.93 -18.24
N SER A 257 -5.77 6.44 -19.48
CA SER A 257 -4.80 7.42 -19.98
C SER A 257 -4.82 8.75 -19.22
N ILE A 258 -6.00 9.24 -18.82
CA ILE A 258 -6.13 10.50 -18.06
C ILE A 258 -5.76 10.25 -16.59
N LEU A 259 -6.17 9.09 -16.06
CA LEU A 259 -5.84 8.67 -14.70
C LEU A 259 -4.32 8.62 -14.50
N GLN A 260 -3.57 8.08 -15.48
CA GLN A 260 -2.12 7.96 -15.41
C GLN A 260 -1.42 9.32 -15.25
N ILE A 261 -1.86 10.35 -15.98
CA ILE A 261 -1.33 11.72 -15.84
C ILE A 261 -1.67 12.27 -14.44
N GLY A 262 -2.90 12.07 -13.98
CA GLY A 262 -3.34 12.47 -12.65
C GLY A 262 -2.54 11.82 -11.52
N GLU A 263 -2.22 10.52 -11.65
CA GLU A 263 -1.37 9.78 -10.71
C GLU A 263 0.07 10.32 -10.68
N TYR A 264 0.65 10.62 -11.84
CA TYR A 264 1.99 11.21 -11.91
C TYR A 264 2.04 12.56 -11.19
N VAL A 265 1.15 13.49 -11.56
CA VAL A 265 1.13 14.81 -10.92
C VAL A 265 0.80 14.70 -9.42
N GLY A 266 -0.20 13.88 -9.08
CA GLY A 266 -0.60 13.66 -7.69
C GLY A 266 0.51 13.08 -6.83
N SER A 267 1.27 12.09 -7.33
CA SER A 267 2.32 11.42 -6.57
C SER A 267 3.51 12.35 -6.25
N PHE A 268 3.98 13.13 -7.22
CA PHE A 268 5.05 14.12 -6.97
C PHE A 268 4.59 15.25 -6.05
N LEU A 269 3.34 15.72 -6.19
CA LEU A 269 2.77 16.71 -5.26
C LEU A 269 2.67 16.16 -3.84
N MET A 270 2.22 14.91 -3.66
CA MET A 270 2.18 14.25 -2.36
C MET A 270 3.56 14.12 -1.74
N LEU A 271 4.56 13.70 -2.52
CA LEU A 271 5.93 13.63 -2.04
C LEU A 271 6.45 15.00 -1.57
N GLY A 272 6.19 16.06 -2.34
CA GLY A 272 6.54 17.43 -1.94
C GLY A 272 5.88 17.85 -0.63
N PHE A 273 4.57 17.62 -0.48
CA PHE A 273 3.86 17.94 0.76
C PHE A 273 4.34 17.14 1.96
N TRP A 274 4.63 15.84 1.80
CA TRP A 274 5.14 15.01 2.89
C TRP A 274 6.60 15.28 3.22
N CYS A 275 7.44 15.71 2.27
CA CYS A 275 8.78 16.25 2.57
C CYS A 275 8.68 17.46 3.50
N VAL A 276 7.83 18.43 3.15
CA VAL A 276 7.62 19.64 3.97
C VAL A 276 6.98 19.25 5.33
N GLY A 277 5.96 18.40 5.30
CA GLY A 277 5.29 17.89 6.50
C GLY A 277 6.25 17.17 7.44
N LEU A 278 7.15 16.33 6.93
CA LEU A 278 8.18 15.68 7.73
C LEU A 278 9.06 16.71 8.45
N GLY A 279 9.49 17.74 7.71
CA GLY A 279 10.20 18.92 8.23
C GLY A 279 9.53 19.55 9.44
N PHE A 280 8.30 20.04 9.27
CA PHE A 280 7.58 20.79 10.31
C PHE A 280 7.02 19.91 11.44
N ILE A 281 6.67 18.65 11.15
CA ILE A 281 6.02 17.78 12.15
C ILE A 281 7.05 17.11 13.04
N THR A 282 8.16 16.63 12.49
CA THR A 282 9.08 15.73 13.21
C THR A 282 10.40 16.35 13.64
N PHE A 283 10.85 17.44 12.99
CA PHE A 283 12.09 18.13 13.37
C PHE A 283 11.81 19.33 14.28
N GLY A 284 12.84 19.77 15.01
CA GLY A 284 12.75 20.91 15.94
C GLY A 284 11.76 20.67 17.09
N GLU A 285 11.03 21.71 17.46
CA GLU A 285 9.97 21.70 18.49
C GLU A 285 8.58 21.36 17.91
N GLY A 286 8.57 20.65 16.77
CA GLY A 286 7.35 20.25 16.08
C GLY A 286 6.47 19.30 16.92
N PRO A 287 5.15 19.23 16.62
CA PRO A 287 4.19 18.48 17.41
C PRO A 287 4.45 16.96 17.46
N GLY A 288 5.21 16.44 16.48
CA GLY A 288 5.64 15.05 16.38
C GLY A 288 7.08 14.80 16.84
N HIS A 289 7.72 15.73 17.54
CA HIS A 289 9.10 15.56 18.04
C HIS A 289 9.22 14.37 19.01
N SER A 290 8.19 14.14 19.84
CA SER A 290 8.13 12.97 20.71
C SER A 290 7.71 11.73 19.93
N ILE A 291 8.38 10.60 20.20
CA ILE A 291 8.07 9.30 19.60
C ILE A 291 6.63 8.91 19.99
N GLY A 292 5.76 8.80 18.99
CA GLY A 292 4.36 8.46 19.16
C GLY A 292 3.61 8.40 17.82
N ASN A 293 2.27 8.37 17.86
CA ASN A 293 1.45 8.20 16.66
C ASN A 293 1.76 9.22 15.56
N LEU A 294 1.93 10.48 15.94
CA LEU A 294 2.17 11.56 14.97
C LEU A 294 3.51 11.36 14.25
N PHE A 295 4.56 10.97 14.98
CA PHE A 295 5.86 10.65 14.41
C PHE A 295 5.76 9.50 13.41
N PHE A 296 5.28 8.33 13.83
CA PHE A 296 5.25 7.14 12.97
C PHE A 296 4.32 7.30 11.77
N ALA A 297 3.17 7.96 11.94
CA ALA A 297 2.24 8.17 10.84
C ALA A 297 2.80 9.14 9.79
N THR A 298 3.48 10.21 10.21
CA THR A 298 4.14 11.14 9.28
C THR A 298 5.25 10.45 8.48
N TRP A 299 6.10 9.66 9.15
CA TRP A 299 7.13 8.87 8.47
C TRP A 299 6.54 7.84 7.50
N THR A 300 5.48 7.15 7.91
CA THR A 300 4.79 6.19 7.05
C THR A 300 4.21 6.87 5.81
N ALA A 301 3.55 8.02 5.99
CA ALA A 301 3.00 8.79 4.88
C ALA A 301 4.09 9.30 3.92
N PHE A 302 5.21 9.77 4.47
CA PHE A 302 6.38 10.16 3.69
C PHE A 302 6.93 8.99 2.85
N LEU A 303 7.21 7.85 3.46
CA LEU A 303 7.72 6.67 2.76
C LEU A 303 6.73 6.18 1.69
N LEU A 304 5.43 6.13 1.99
CA LEU A 304 4.40 5.76 1.04
C LEU A 304 4.35 6.72 -0.15
N SER A 305 4.43 8.04 0.09
CA SER A 305 4.46 9.03 -0.98
C SER A 305 5.69 8.87 -1.88
N GLY A 306 6.85 8.55 -1.30
CA GLY A 306 8.08 8.26 -2.06
C GLY A 306 7.98 6.97 -2.88
N LEU A 307 7.38 5.90 -2.34
CA LEU A 307 7.15 4.65 -3.07
C LEU A 307 6.20 4.84 -4.25
N ILE A 308 5.12 5.61 -4.07
CA ILE A 308 4.18 5.91 -5.16
C ILE A 308 4.89 6.73 -6.24
N ALA A 309 5.59 7.81 -5.86
CA ALA A 309 6.33 8.65 -6.80
C ALA A 309 7.43 7.87 -7.55
N GLY A 310 8.14 6.97 -6.86
CA GLY A 310 9.16 6.11 -7.46
C GLY A 310 8.61 5.16 -8.52
N GLU A 311 7.47 4.52 -8.26
CA GLU A 311 6.81 3.67 -9.26
C GLU A 311 6.28 4.46 -10.45
N CYS A 312 5.71 5.62 -10.18
CA CYS A 312 5.29 6.57 -11.22
C CYS A 312 6.48 7.00 -12.10
N PHE A 313 7.63 7.27 -11.50
CA PHE A 313 8.85 7.66 -12.21
C PHE A 313 9.40 6.53 -13.10
N ILE A 314 9.43 5.29 -12.59
CA ILE A 314 9.89 4.13 -13.35
C ILE A 314 9.01 3.92 -14.60
N GLU A 315 7.69 3.99 -14.44
CA GLU A 315 6.76 3.81 -15.56
C GLU A 315 6.84 4.94 -16.59
N TRP A 316 7.01 6.18 -16.12
CA TRP A 316 7.21 7.32 -17.01
C TRP A 316 8.48 7.16 -17.86
N ARG A 317 9.57 6.66 -17.27
CA ARG A 317 10.80 6.34 -18.01
C ARG A 317 10.60 5.20 -19.01
N SER A 318 9.94 4.10 -18.62
CA SER A 318 9.72 2.98 -19.55
C SER A 318 8.84 3.36 -20.73
N SER A 319 7.83 4.21 -20.50
CA SER A 319 6.92 4.69 -21.55
C SER A 319 7.63 5.56 -22.59
N SER A 320 8.61 6.36 -22.16
CA SER A 320 9.41 7.21 -23.04
C SER A 320 10.24 6.38 -24.03
N THR A 321 10.85 5.29 -23.56
CA THR A 321 11.67 4.40 -24.39
C THR A 321 10.84 3.67 -25.46
N VAL A 322 9.67 3.14 -25.10
CA VAL A 322 8.79 2.43 -26.04
C VAL A 322 8.29 3.38 -27.13
N ASN A 323 7.89 4.60 -26.77
CA ASN A 323 7.43 5.60 -27.73
C ASN A 323 8.51 6.04 -28.72
N SER A 324 9.79 6.06 -28.33
CA SER A 324 10.89 6.32 -29.27
C SER A 324 11.07 5.20 -30.30
N PHE A 325 10.94 3.94 -29.90
CA PHE A 325 11.05 2.80 -30.82
C PHE A 325 9.93 2.75 -31.85
N TYR A 326 8.68 3.02 -31.44
CA TYR A 326 7.56 3.08 -32.38
C TYR A 326 7.71 4.20 -33.41
N LYS A 327 8.20 5.37 -32.99
CA LYS A 327 8.47 6.48 -33.92
C LYS A 327 9.58 6.14 -34.92
N GLN A 328 10.64 5.45 -34.47
CA GLN A 328 11.72 5.04 -35.36
C GLN A 328 11.23 4.02 -36.40
N ASN A 329 10.53 2.97 -35.98
CA ASN A 329 10.01 1.95 -36.90
C ASN A 329 8.98 2.49 -37.91
N GLN A 330 8.22 3.53 -37.56
CA GLN A 330 7.31 4.18 -38.53
C GLN A 330 8.05 5.00 -39.58
N THR A 331 9.25 5.49 -39.28
CA THR A 331 10.03 6.31 -40.23
C THR A 331 10.77 5.43 -41.24
N GLU A 332 11.07 4.17 -40.88
CA GLU A 332 11.81 3.23 -41.73
C GLU A 332 10.93 2.32 -42.59
N LEU A 333 9.60 2.33 -42.43
CA LEU A 333 8.72 1.61 -43.34
C LEU A 333 8.80 2.30 -44.72
N PRO A 334 9.44 1.65 -45.72
CA PRO A 334 9.57 2.23 -47.03
C PRO A 334 8.16 2.55 -47.54
N GLU A 335 8.01 3.74 -48.11
CA GLU A 335 6.82 4.15 -48.83
C GLU A 335 6.57 3.11 -49.92
N PHE A 336 5.82 2.06 -49.57
CA PHE A 336 5.42 1.02 -50.48
C PHE A 336 4.38 1.69 -51.35
N THR A 337 4.89 2.34 -52.39
CA THR A 337 4.11 3.01 -53.42
C THR A 337 2.99 2.07 -53.79
N SER A 338 1.77 2.51 -53.48
CA SER A 338 0.51 1.89 -53.84
C SER A 338 0.38 1.89 -55.37
N SER A 339 1.20 1.08 -56.03
CA SER A 339 1.09 0.76 -57.44
C SER A 339 0.66 -0.69 -57.51
N ARG A 340 -0.62 -0.87 -57.89
CA ARG A 340 -1.31 -2.13 -58.17
C ARG A 340 -1.97 -2.79 -56.96
N ALA A 341 -3.15 -2.26 -56.60
CA ALA A 341 -4.18 -3.07 -55.99
C ALA A 341 -4.61 -4.17 -57.00
N PRO A 342 -4.46 -5.47 -56.70
CA PRO A 342 -5.20 -6.49 -57.42
C PRO A 342 -6.68 -6.34 -57.04
N ASN A 343 -7.57 -6.37 -58.05
CA ASN A 343 -9.01 -6.51 -57.88
C ASN A 343 -9.28 -7.81 -57.11
N VAL A 344 -9.37 -7.74 -55.78
CA VAL A 344 -9.84 -8.85 -54.97
C VAL A 344 -11.37 -8.80 -55.04
N HIS A 345 -11.91 -9.71 -55.84
CA HIS A 345 -13.34 -9.99 -55.90
C HIS A 345 -13.85 -10.31 -54.49
N VAL A 346 -14.76 -9.49 -54.00
CA VAL A 346 -15.54 -9.74 -52.78
C VAL A 346 -16.43 -10.96 -53.06
N LEU A 347 -16.08 -12.10 -52.46
CA LEU A 347 -16.98 -13.25 -52.36
C LEU A 347 -17.79 -13.09 -51.08
N ASP A 348 -19.06 -12.72 -51.26
CA ASP A 348 -20.10 -12.78 -50.23
C ASP A 348 -20.21 -14.20 -49.68
N SER A 349 -19.68 -14.41 -48.47
CA SER A 349 -19.93 -15.62 -47.68
C SER A 349 -20.85 -15.24 -46.51
N ASN A 350 -22.15 -15.21 -46.82
CA ASN A 350 -23.22 -15.33 -45.84
C ASN A 350 -23.19 -16.75 -45.24
N GLU A 351 -22.40 -16.97 -44.20
CA GLU A 351 -22.51 -18.18 -43.37
C GLU A 351 -23.12 -17.81 -42.01
N ALA A 352 -24.43 -18.04 -41.92
CA ALA A 352 -25.20 -17.90 -40.70
C ALA A 352 -24.78 -18.99 -39.71
N VAL A 353 -24.00 -18.61 -38.69
CA VAL A 353 -23.66 -19.48 -37.56
C VAL A 353 -24.85 -19.56 -36.62
N HIS A 354 -25.56 -20.68 -36.69
CA HIS A 354 -26.68 -21.04 -35.83
C HIS A 354 -26.13 -21.50 -34.46
N TYR A 355 -26.37 -20.72 -33.40
CA TYR A 355 -26.09 -21.17 -32.03
C TYR A 355 -27.23 -22.05 -31.51
N PRO A 356 -26.97 -23.26 -30.99
CA PRO A 356 -27.99 -24.07 -30.33
C PRO A 356 -28.21 -23.55 -28.90
N ASN A 357 -29.48 -23.29 -28.57
CA ASN A 357 -29.92 -23.02 -27.20
C ASN A 357 -29.74 -24.27 -26.34
N GLY A 358 -29.07 -24.12 -25.20
CA GLY A 358 -28.99 -25.08 -24.11
C GLY A 358 -29.12 -24.35 -22.78
#